data_AF-A0A366ENP9-F1
#
_entry.id   AF-A0A366ENP9-F1
#
_cell.length_a   1.000
_cell.length_b   1.000
_cell.length_c   1.000
_cell.angle_alpha   90.00
_cell.angle_beta   90.00
_cell.angle_gamma   90.00
#
_symmetry.space_group_name_H-M   'P 1'
#
loop_
_entity.id
_entity.type
_entity.pdbx_description
1 polymer ?
#
loop_
_entity_poly.entity_id
_entity_poly.type
_entity_poly.pdbx_seq_one_letter_code
_entity_poly.pdbx_strand_id
1 'polypeptide(L)' 'MNVKHTYEGESGNESLQEAIEAALRMLAADLNQGGVRDASASWAISEISGTHGGLAGSRSIKVTIASERTPPWGA' A
#
# COMPACT_ATOMS: atom_id res chain seq x y z
N MET A 1 18.65 6.85 8.62
CA MET A 1 17.69 7.23 7.56
C MET A 1 16.51 6.28 7.64
N ASN A 2 15.30 6.82 7.80
CA ASN A 2 14.03 6.15 7.51
C ASN A 2 14.08 5.46 6.15
N VAL A 3 14.24 4.13 6.04
CA VAL A 3 13.93 3.46 4.77
C VAL A 3 12.43 3.67 4.55
N LYS A 4 12.00 4.03 3.33
CA LYS A 4 10.59 4.11 2.95
C LYS A 4 10.20 2.84 2.21
N HIS A 5 9.15 2.16 2.63
CA HIS A 5 8.54 1.06 1.89
C HIS A 5 7.28 1.56 1.19
N THR A 6 7.00 1.00 0.01
CA THR A 6 5.80 1.31 -0.76
C THR A 6 4.97 0.05 -0.95
N TYR A 7 3.66 0.20 -0.86
CA TYR A 7 2.69 -0.88 -1.01
C TYR A 7 1.66 -0.48 -2.05
N GLU A 8 1.52 -1.27 -3.09
CA GLU A 8 0.57 -1.03 -4.18
C GLU A 8 -0.62 -1.97 -4.06
N GLY A 9 -1.82 -1.40 -4.00
CA GLY A 9 -3.08 -2.12 -4.10
C GLY A 9 -3.82 -1.70 -5.35
N GLU A 10 -4.41 -2.66 -6.06
CA GLU A 10 -5.18 -2.42 -7.29
C GLU A 10 -6.56 -3.06 -7.16
N SER A 11 -7.56 -2.38 -7.73
CA SER A 11 -8.92 -2.90 -7.89
C SER A 11 -9.30 -2.88 -9.36
N GLY A 12 -9.77 -4.03 -9.86
CA GLY A 12 -10.25 -4.21 -11.24
C GLY A 12 -11.72 -3.86 -11.46
N ASN A 13 -12.41 -3.30 -10.46
CA ASN A 13 -13.81 -2.88 -10.55
C ASN A 13 -14.00 -1.38 -10.21
N GLU A 14 -12.92 -0.61 -10.21
CA GLU A 14 -12.89 0.82 -9.86
C GLU A 14 -13.27 1.12 -8.41
N SER A 15 -13.11 0.15 -7.51
CA SER A 15 -13.29 0.38 -6.08
C SER A 15 -12.02 0.92 -5.44
N LEU A 16 -12.05 2.20 -5.11
CA LEU A 16 -10.97 2.83 -4.33
C LEU A 16 -10.79 2.13 -2.97
N GLN A 17 -11.89 1.71 -2.34
CA GLN A 17 -11.84 0.99 -1.08
C GLN A 17 -11.08 -0.33 -1.21
N GLU A 18 -11.36 -1.10 -2.25
CA GLU A 18 -10.67 -2.39 -2.48
C GLU A 18 -9.17 -2.19 -2.73
N ALA A 19 -8.79 -1.18 -3.52
CA ALA A 19 -7.39 -0.84 -3.76
C ALA A 19 -6.68 -0.41 -2.46
N ILE A 20 -7.34 0.39 -1.60
CA ILE A 20 -6.80 0.78 -0.28
C ILE A 20 -6.65 -0.45 0.62
N GLU A 21 -7.68 -1.29 0.71
CA GLU A 21 -7.64 -2.49 1.55
C GLU A 21 -6.54 -3.45 1.11
N ALA A 22 -6.32 -3.61 -0.20
CA ALA A 22 -5.23 -4.42 -0.74
C ALA A 22 -3.86 -3.89 -0.30
N ALA A 23 -3.62 -2.58 -0.46
CA ALA A 23 -2.36 -1.95 -0.04
C ALA A 23 -2.14 -2.04 1.49
N LEU A 24 -3.19 -1.83 2.29
CA LEU A 24 -3.14 -1.91 3.75
C LEU A 24 -2.91 -3.35 4.25
N ARG A 25 -3.45 -4.36 3.57
CA ARG A 25 -3.18 -5.76 3.91
C ARG A 25 -1.70 -6.11 3.74
N MET A 26 -1.05 -5.60 2.70
CA MET A 26 0.39 -5.79 2.49
C MET A 26 1.20 -5.09 3.59
N LEU A 27 0.87 -3.83 3.89
CA LEU A 27 1.48 -3.10 5.01
C LEU A 27 1.32 -3.87 6.33
N ALA A 28 0.11 -4.32 6.66
CA ALA A 28 -0.16 -5.06 7.89
C ALA A 28 0.61 -6.39 7.95
N ALA A 29 0.72 -7.12 6.84
CA ALA A 29 1.50 -8.35 6.76
C ALA A 29 2.99 -8.10 7.05
N ASP A 30 3.56 -7.03 6.48
CA ASP A 30 4.96 -6.64 6.71
C ASP A 30 5.21 -6.15 8.14
N LEU A 31 4.27 -5.42 8.72
CA LEU A 31 4.36 -5.00 10.13
C LEU A 31 4.30 -6.21 11.08
N ASN A 32 3.48 -7.21 10.78
CA ASN A 32 3.36 -8.42 11.58
C ASN A 32 4.59 -9.35 11.44
N GLN A 33 5.25 -9.39 10.28
CA GLN A 33 6.47 -10.18 10.07
C GLN A 33 7.68 -9.64 10.85
N GLY A 34 7.65 -8.37 11.26
CA GLY A 34 8.79 -7.71 11.90
C GLY A 34 9.13 -8.19 13.31
N GLY A 35 8.25 -8.92 14.01
CA GLY A 35 8.53 -9.48 15.36
C GLY A 35 8.78 -8.46 16.48
N VAL A 36 8.91 -7.17 16.16
CA VAL A 36 9.14 -6.10 17.13
C VAL A 36 7.78 -5.66 17.68
N ARG A 37 7.43 -6.15 18.88
CA ARG A 37 6.20 -5.76 19.61
C ARG A 37 6.03 -4.25 19.79
N ASP A 38 7.13 -3.50 19.71
CA ASP A 38 7.20 -2.04 19.88
C ASP A 38 7.47 -1.27 18.58
N ALA A 39 7.38 -1.90 17.41
CA ALA A 39 7.55 -1.18 16.15
C ALA A 39 6.36 -0.26 15.89
N SER A 40 6.65 1.02 15.66
CA SER A 40 5.68 1.97 15.14
C SER A 40 5.90 2.19 13.66
N ALA A 41 4.81 2.36 12.91
CA ALA A 41 4.86 2.71 11.50
C ALA A 41 3.94 3.89 11.22
N SER A 42 4.49 4.89 10.54
CA SER A 42 3.72 5.97 9.94
C SER A 42 3.52 5.65 8.46
N TRP A 43 2.33 5.90 7.94
CA TRP A 43 2.04 5.65 6.54
C TRP A 43 1.06 6.69 6.00
N ALA A 44 1.14 6.94 4.70
CA ALA A 44 0.26 7.84 3.98
C ALA A 44 0.06 7.32 2.55
N ILE A 45 -1.10 7.61 1.98
CA ILE A 45 -1.31 7.42 0.54
C ILE A 45 -0.40 8.41 -0.18
N SER A 46 0.52 7.92 -1.01
CA SER A 46 1.42 8.73 -1.81
C SER A 46 0.88 8.99 -3.21
N GLU A 47 0.08 8.06 -3.75
CA GLU A 47 -0.49 8.17 -5.09
C GLU A 47 -1.82 7.40 -5.19
N ILE A 48 -2.75 7.98 -5.95
CA ILE A 48 -3.97 7.30 -6.41
C ILE A 48 -4.01 7.52 -7.93
N SER A 49 -4.04 6.44 -8.68
CA SER A 49 -4.18 6.46 -10.14
C SER A 49 -5.33 5.57 -10.57
N GLY A 50 -5.93 5.89 -11.71
CA GLY A 50 -7.05 5.12 -12.23
C GLY A 50 -7.08 5.14 -13.75
N THR A 51 -7.52 4.03 -14.33
CA THR A 51 -7.77 3.89 -15.76
C THR A 51 -9.22 3.54 -15.96
N HIS A 52 -9.95 4.39 -16.69
CA HIS A 52 -11.33 4.15 -17.10
C HIS A 52 -11.39 4.10 -18.63
N GLY A 53 -11.59 2.91 -19.20
CA GLY A 53 -11.79 2.72 -20.64
C GLY A 53 -10.54 2.29 -21.42
N GLY A 54 -10.77 1.94 -22.67
CA GLY A 54 -9.80 1.35 -23.61
C GLY A 54 -10.50 0.36 -24.54
N LEU A 55 -9.86 -0.03 -25.65
CA LEU A 55 -10.42 -1.01 -26.61
C LEU A 55 -10.78 -2.36 -25.95
N ALA A 56 -10.17 -2.67 -24.81
CA ALA A 56 -10.41 -3.87 -24.00
C ALA A 56 -11.35 -3.65 -22.79
N GLY A 57 -11.87 -2.44 -22.57
CA GLY A 57 -12.78 -2.16 -21.45
C GLY A 57 -12.13 -2.16 -20.06
N SER A 58 -10.81 -1.96 -19.97
CA SER A 58 -10.09 -1.96 -18.70
C SER A 58 -10.58 -0.85 -17.76
N ARG A 59 -10.81 -1.23 -16.51
CA ARG A 59 -11.32 -0.39 -15.44
C ARG A 59 -10.53 -0.73 -14.18
N SER A 60 -9.59 0.12 -13.80
CA SER A 60 -8.82 -0.12 -12.59
C SER A 60 -8.52 1.13 -11.79
N ILE A 61 -8.42 0.97 -10.48
CA ILE A 61 -7.87 1.97 -9.56
C ILE A 61 -6.68 1.35 -8.86
N LYS A 62 -5.57 2.07 -8.81
CA LYS A 62 -4.37 1.72 -8.07
C LYS A 62 -4.11 2.76 -6.99
N VAL A 63 -3.73 2.29 -5.81
CA VAL A 63 -3.35 3.09 -4.65
C VAL A 63 -1.97 2.68 -4.19
N THR A 64 -1.10 3.66 -4.01
CA THR A 64 0.24 3.48 -3.46
C THR A 64 0.29 4.07 -2.06
N ILE A 65 0.66 3.25 -1.07
CA ILE A 65 0.89 3.68 0.31
C ILE A 65 2.40 3.69 0.56
N ALA A 66 2.92 4.84 0.97
CA ALA A 66 4.28 4.95 1.46
C ALA A 66 4.27 4.86 2.99
N SER A 67 5.18 4.05 3.55
CA SER A 67 5.33 3.89 4.99
C SER A 67 6.79 4.09 5.41
N GLU A 68 6.96 4.54 6.66
CA GLU A 68 8.21 4.54 7.41
C GLU A 68 7.99 3.80 8.73
N ARG A 69 8.95 2.95 9.14
CA ARG A 69 8.89 2.20 10.40
C ARG A 69 10.06 2.56 11.32
N THR A 70 9.81 2.51 12.63
CA THR A 70 10.84 2.59 13.68
C THR A 70 10.71 1.39 14.63
N PRO A 71 11.74 0.53 14.80
CA PRO A 71 13.03 0.55 14.09
C PRO A 71 12.87 0.25 12.58
N PRO A 72 13.83 0.68 11.74
CA PRO A 72 13.74 0.50 10.29
C PRO A 72 13.62 -0.98 9.89
N TRP A 73 13.13 -1.22 8.68
CA TRP A 73 13.11 -2.56 8.09
C TRP A 73 14.54 -3.10 7.95
N GLY A 74 14.77 -4.33 8.44
CA GLY A 74 16.08 -4.99 8.37
C GLY A 74 17.13 -4.52 9.40
N ALA A 75 16.71 -3.92 10.51
CA ALA A 75 17.57 -3.64 11.67
C ALA A 75 17.93 -4.91 12.46
#